data_AF-A0A947A983-F1
#
_entry.id   AF-A0A947A983-F1
#
_cell.length_a   1.000
_cell.length_b   1.000
_cell.length_c   1.000
_cell.angle_alpha   90.00
_cell.angle_beta   90.00
_cell.angle_gamma   90.00
#
_symmetry.space_group_name_H-M   'P 1'
#
loop_
_entity.id
_entity.type
_entity.pdbx_description
1 polymer ?
#
loop_
_entity_poly.entity_id
_entity_poly.type
_entity_poly.pdbx_seq_one_letter_code
_entity_poly.pdbx_strand_id
1 'polypeptide(L)'
;MGCGACVAFCEKENGVDLVDIPTAGLRPRSGADCGSCSRCLAVCPGVSVDAAETNDDEPESIVENLQVGNYHGVYEGYAADREIRFIGSSGGILSALSVYALEKGGMDYVVHTGMDKAQPWKNRTVISRNKPQ
;
A
#
# COMPACT_ATOMS: atom_id res chain seq x y z
N MET A 1 -1.54 2.61 12.94
CA MET A 1 -1.59 2.59 11.47
C MET A 1 -2.35 3.81 10.99
N GLY A 2 -1.71 4.74 10.28
CA GLY A 2 -2.35 5.91 9.68
C GLY A 2 -2.55 5.71 8.19
N CYS A 3 -3.35 4.70 7.79
CA CYS A 3 -3.48 4.30 6.38
C CYS A 3 -4.33 5.28 5.54
N GLY A 4 -5.16 6.11 6.17
CA GLY A 4 -5.99 7.09 5.46
C GLY A 4 -7.26 6.55 4.82
N ALA A 5 -7.55 5.24 4.94
CA ALA A 5 -8.79 4.66 4.41
C ALA A 5 -10.05 5.35 4.95
N CYS A 6 -10.03 5.76 6.21
CA CYS A 6 -11.12 6.50 6.84
C CYS A 6 -11.36 7.88 6.22
N VAL A 7 -10.30 8.60 5.82
CA VAL A 7 -10.39 9.90 5.15
C VAL A 7 -10.95 9.71 3.74
N ALA A 8 -10.47 8.71 3.01
CA ALA A 8 -10.94 8.41 1.66
C ALA A 8 -12.43 7.98 1.62
N PHE A 9 -12.91 7.29 2.65
CA PHE A 9 -14.28 6.78 2.72
C PHE A 9 -15.27 7.76 3.37
N CYS A 10 -14.79 8.76 4.11
CA CYS A 10 -15.67 9.72 4.77
C CYS A 10 -16.24 10.71 3.75
N GLU A 11 -17.57 10.75 3.61
CA GLU A 11 -18.26 11.68 2.71
C GLU A 11 -18.38 13.11 3.29
N LYS A 12 -17.94 13.31 4.54
CA LYS A 12 -18.00 14.61 5.22
C LYS A 12 -16.68 15.34 5.09
N GLU A 13 -16.75 16.60 4.67
CA GLU A 13 -15.57 17.44 4.41
C GLU A 13 -14.64 17.56 5.63
N ASN A 14 -15.18 17.81 6.83
CA ASN A 14 -14.38 17.83 8.07
C ASN A 14 -14.73 16.67 9.01
N GLY A 15 -14.97 15.48 8.44
CA GLY A 15 -15.32 14.29 9.20
C GLY A 15 -14.13 13.67 9.92
N VAL A 16 -13.05 13.39 9.20
CA VAL A 16 -11.84 12.72 9.73
C VAL A 16 -10.61 13.23 9.00
N ASP A 17 -9.55 13.53 9.75
CA ASP A 17 -8.23 13.89 9.21
C ASP A 17 -7.16 12.88 9.64
N LEU A 18 -6.01 12.89 8.97
CA LEU A 18 -4.78 12.31 9.50
C LEU A 18 -3.90 13.40 10.10
N VAL A 19 -3.45 13.19 11.34
CA VAL A 19 -2.48 14.03 12.02
C VAL A 19 -1.21 13.27 12.31
N ASP A 20 -0.06 13.89 12.11
CA ASP A 20 1.23 13.32 12.47
C ASP A 20 1.51 13.60 13.95
N ILE A 21 1.49 12.55 14.78
CA ILE A 21 1.79 12.63 16.21
C ILE A 21 3.25 12.18 16.38
N PRO A 22 4.18 13.01 16.88
CA PRO A 22 5.62 12.69 16.87
C PRO A 22 6.01 11.33 17.45
N THR A 23 5.29 10.86 18.47
CA THR A 23 5.55 9.57 19.14
C THR A 23 4.83 8.37 18.50
N ALA A 24 3.91 8.60 17.57
CA ALA A 24 3.05 7.58 16.98
C ALA A 24 3.03 7.59 15.45
N GLY A 25 3.48 8.65 14.79
CA GLY A 25 3.29 8.90 13.36
C GLY A 25 1.86 9.31 13.01
N LEU A 26 1.48 9.14 11.74
CA LEU A 26 0.13 9.48 11.24
C LEU A 26 -0.97 8.71 11.98
N ARG A 27 -1.98 9.41 12.50
CA ARG A 27 -3.15 8.86 13.20
C ARG A 27 -4.44 9.54 12.75
N PRO A 28 -5.55 8.80 12.64
CA PRO A 28 -6.84 9.40 12.40
C PRO A 28 -7.25 10.28 13.60
N ARG A 29 -7.85 11.43 13.30
CA ARG A 29 -8.45 12.34 14.27
C ARG A 29 -9.85 12.70 13.79
N SER A 30 -10.83 12.55 14.67
CA SER A 30 -12.20 13.03 14.43
C SER A 30 -12.21 14.55 14.24
N GLY A 31 -12.81 15.00 13.14
CA GLY A 31 -13.03 16.42 12.86
C GLY A 31 -14.34 16.93 13.47
N ALA A 32 -14.65 18.21 13.23
CA ALA A 32 -15.84 18.88 13.78
C ALA A 32 -17.16 18.26 13.28
N ASP A 33 -17.16 17.73 12.06
CA ASP A 33 -18.35 17.14 11.44
C ASP A 33 -18.46 15.62 11.71
N CYS A 34 -17.53 15.06 12.50
CA CYS A 34 -17.55 13.66 12.93
C CYS A 34 -18.80 13.40 13.78
N GLY A 35 -19.85 12.90 13.13
CA GLY A 35 -21.12 12.56 13.78
C GLY A 35 -21.10 11.15 14.38
N SER A 36 -22.27 10.52 14.47
CA SER A 36 -22.43 9.18 15.06
C SER A 36 -22.29 8.02 14.06
N CYS A 37 -22.03 8.28 12.78
CA CYS A 37 -21.90 7.20 11.80
C CYS A 37 -20.56 6.45 11.98
N SER A 38 -20.58 5.14 11.76
CA SER A 38 -19.41 4.26 11.86
C SER A 38 -18.93 3.72 10.50
N ARG A 39 -19.41 4.29 9.40
CA ARG A 39 -19.17 3.79 8.03
C ARG A 39 -17.69 3.59 7.69
N CYS A 40 -16.82 4.54 8.06
CA CYS A 40 -15.39 4.43 7.82
C CYS A 40 -14.68 3.36 8.69
N LEU A 41 -15.31 2.89 9.77
CA LEU A 41 -14.76 1.83 10.60
C LEU A 41 -14.84 0.46 9.91
N ALA A 42 -15.82 0.27 9.02
CA ALA A 42 -15.97 -0.97 8.26
C ALA A 42 -14.78 -1.27 7.33
N VAL A 43 -14.01 -0.25 6.95
CA VAL A 43 -12.79 -0.39 6.12
C VAL A 43 -11.50 -0.20 6.94
N CYS A 44 -11.60 -0.04 8.26
CA CYS A 44 -10.46 0.30 9.10
C CYS A 44 -9.71 -0.96 9.54
N PRO A 45 -8.49 -1.21 9.04
CA PRO A 45 -7.70 -2.38 9.48
C PRO A 45 -7.22 -2.25 10.94
N GLY A 46 -7.39 -1.08 11.56
CA GLY A 46 -7.12 -0.89 12.98
C GLY A 46 -8.28 -1.29 13.90
N VAL A 47 -9.48 -1.50 13.34
CA VAL A 47 -10.67 -1.94 14.10
C VAL A 47 -10.79 -3.46 14.04
N SER A 48 -10.71 -4.01 12.83
CA SER A 48 -10.77 -5.45 12.59
C SER A 48 -10.00 -5.80 11.34
N VAL A 49 -9.37 -6.97 11.36
CA VAL A 49 -8.81 -7.63 10.18
C VAL A 49 -9.33 -9.06 10.24
N ASP A 50 -10.07 -9.47 9.21
CA ASP A 50 -10.45 -10.86 9.05
C ASP A 50 -9.46 -11.52 8.09
N ALA A 51 -8.66 -12.43 8.60
CA ALA A 51 -7.68 -13.18 7.80
C ALA A 51 -8.27 -14.48 7.23
N ALA A 52 -9.49 -14.86 7.63
CA ALA A 52 -10.16 -16.07 7.18
C ALA A 52 -10.94 -15.88 5.87
N GLU A 53 -11.12 -14.65 5.39
CA GLU A 53 -11.61 -14.37 4.02
C GLU A 53 -10.51 -14.61 2.98
N THR A 54 -9.96 -15.82 2.96
CA THR A 54 -9.21 -16.34 1.81
C THR A 54 -10.23 -16.93 0.84
N ASN A 55 -10.27 -16.39 -0.39
CA ASN A 55 -11.26 -16.73 -1.42
C ASN A 55 -11.55 -18.24 -1.51
N ASP A 56 -12.82 -18.63 -1.62
CA ASP A 56 -13.24 -20.02 -1.86
C ASP A 56 -12.67 -20.64 -3.17
N ASP A 57 -11.99 -19.83 -3.99
CA ASP A 57 -11.24 -20.21 -5.20
C ASP A 57 -9.74 -20.47 -4.91
N GLU A 58 -9.35 -20.77 -3.66
CA GLU A 58 -7.95 -21.07 -3.32
C GLU A 58 -7.44 -22.25 -4.16
N PRO A 59 -6.41 -22.04 -5.02
CA PRO A 59 -5.84 -23.11 -5.82
C PRO A 59 -5.27 -24.20 -4.91
N GLU A 60 -5.34 -25.47 -5.33
CA GLU A 60 -4.78 -26.64 -4.62
C GLU A 60 -3.28 -26.53 -4.25
N SER A 61 -2.57 -25.50 -4.71
CA SER A 61 -1.12 -25.30 -4.59
C SER A 61 -0.66 -24.43 -3.41
N ILE A 62 -1.54 -24.08 -2.48
CA ILE A 62 -1.19 -23.22 -1.34
C ILE A 62 -0.47 -24.02 -0.25
N VAL A 63 0.63 -23.45 0.24
CA VAL A 63 1.37 -23.97 1.39
C VAL A 63 0.93 -23.19 2.62
N GLU A 64 0.37 -23.90 3.61
CA GLU A 64 0.02 -23.33 4.91
C GLU A 64 1.26 -23.21 5.80
N ASN A 65 1.46 -22.04 6.40
CA ASN A 65 2.52 -21.84 7.38
C ASN A 65 2.10 -20.85 8.47
N LEU A 66 2.28 -21.24 9.73
CA LEU A 66 1.86 -20.45 10.89
C LEU A 66 2.63 -19.13 11.06
N GLN A 67 3.84 -19.00 10.52
CA GLN A 67 4.68 -17.81 10.69
C GLN A 67 4.49 -16.79 9.56
N VAL A 68 4.30 -17.25 8.33
CA VAL A 68 4.22 -16.37 7.14
C VAL A 68 2.81 -16.29 6.53
N GLY A 69 1.88 -17.14 6.95
CA GLY A 69 0.56 -17.28 6.35
C GLY A 69 0.55 -18.22 5.15
N ASN A 70 -0.54 -18.18 4.38
CA ASN A 70 -0.72 -18.95 3.15
C ASN A 70 0.08 -18.30 2.01
N TYR A 71 0.83 -19.12 1.24
CA TYR A 71 1.60 -18.63 0.10
C TYR A 71 1.71 -19.70 -1.01
N HIS A 72 1.90 -19.26 -2.26
CA HIS A 72 2.09 -20.16 -3.40
C HIS A 72 3.54 -20.64 -3.57
N GLY A 73 4.49 -19.80 -3.18
CA GLY A 73 5.92 -20.11 -3.28
C GLY A 73 6.76 -18.94 -2.77
N VAL A 74 8.00 -19.24 -2.41
CA VAL A 74 9.00 -18.23 -2.03
C VAL A 74 10.02 -18.13 -3.16
N TYR A 75 10.20 -16.92 -3.69
CA TYR A 75 11.07 -16.65 -4.81
C TYR A 75 12.06 -15.56 -4.44
N GLU A 76 13.29 -15.69 -4.93
CA GLU A 76 14.34 -14.67 -4.81
C GLU A 76 14.72 -14.18 -6.21
N GLY A 77 14.91 -12.87 -6.36
CA GLY A 77 15.25 -12.27 -7.65
C GLY A 77 15.62 -10.80 -7.54
N TYR A 78 16.01 -10.23 -8.68
CA TYR A 78 16.39 -8.82 -8.82
C TYR A 78 16.09 -8.34 -10.24
N ALA A 79 16.12 -7.01 -10.45
CA ALA A 79 15.90 -6.43 -11.75
C ALA A 79 16.99 -6.82 -12.76
N ALA A 80 16.58 -7.30 -13.95
CA ALA A 80 17.50 -7.58 -15.05
C ALA A 80 18.12 -6.31 -15.64
N ASP A 81 17.37 -5.19 -15.59
CA ASP A 81 17.87 -3.87 -15.93
C ASP A 81 18.91 -3.41 -14.90
N ARG A 82 20.12 -3.11 -15.38
CA ARG A 82 21.26 -2.79 -14.52
C ARG A 82 21.07 -1.49 -13.74
N GLU A 83 20.41 -0.50 -14.33
CA GLU A 83 20.19 0.78 -13.68
C GLU A 83 19.14 0.64 -12.58
N ILE A 84 18.01 -0.01 -12.87
CA ILE A 84 16.98 -0.31 -11.86
C ILE A 84 17.58 -1.13 -10.72
N ARG A 85 18.40 -2.14 -11.03
CA ARG A 85 19.05 -2.97 -10.01
C ARG A 85 19.99 -2.16 -9.11
N PHE A 86 20.70 -1.20 -9.70
CA PHE A 86 21.69 -0.39 -8.98
C PHE A 86 21.02 0.63 -8.05
N ILE A 87 19.98 1.33 -8.52
CA ILE A 87 19.31 2.38 -7.73
C ILE A 87 18.21 1.83 -6.81
N GLY A 88 17.65 0.67 -7.14
CA GLY A 88 16.49 0.11 -6.47
C GLY A 88 16.82 -0.59 -5.16
N SER A 89 15.98 -0.38 -4.15
CA SER A 89 16.00 -1.18 -2.92
C SER A 89 15.75 -2.66 -3.24
N SER A 90 16.41 -3.56 -2.51
CA SER A 90 16.30 -5.02 -2.70
C SER A 90 16.52 -5.46 -4.15
N GLY A 91 17.47 -4.83 -4.86
CA GLY A 91 17.75 -5.13 -6.26
C GLY A 91 16.69 -4.66 -7.26
N GLY A 92 15.77 -3.78 -6.83
CA GLY A 92 14.79 -3.12 -7.68
C GLY A 92 13.65 -4.03 -8.17
N ILE A 93 13.37 -5.13 -7.46
CA ILE A 93 12.38 -6.13 -7.90
C ILE A 93 10.98 -5.52 -8.11
N LEU A 94 10.49 -4.72 -7.16
CA LEU A 94 9.18 -4.08 -7.26
C LEU A 94 9.13 -3.06 -8.41
N SER A 95 10.23 -2.33 -8.63
CA SER A 95 10.35 -1.38 -9.75
C SER A 95 10.32 -2.12 -11.09
N ALA A 96 11.03 -3.24 -11.21
CA ALA A 96 11.01 -4.07 -12.42
C ALA A 96 9.62 -4.65 -12.71
N LEU A 97 8.92 -5.16 -11.68
CA LEU A 97 7.54 -5.63 -11.82
C LEU A 97 6.58 -4.50 -12.23
N SER A 98 6.76 -3.31 -11.65
CA SER A 98 5.95 -2.13 -12.00
C SER A 98 6.15 -1.70 -13.45
N VAL A 99 7.40 -1.70 -13.93
CA VAL A 99 7.72 -1.42 -15.35
C VAL A 99 7.12 -2.48 -16.26
N TYR A 100 7.24 -3.76 -15.90
CA TYR A 100 6.60 -4.84 -16.65
C TYR A 100 5.08 -4.65 -16.74
N ALA A 101 4.42 -4.33 -15.62
CA ALA A 101 2.97 -4.10 -15.58
C ALA A 101 2.53 -2.98 -16.54
N LEU A 102 3.29 -1.88 -16.60
CA LEU A 102 3.02 -0.73 -17.49
C LEU A 102 3.31 -1.06 -18.97
N GLU A 103 4.46 -1.67 -19.26
CA GLU A 103 4.92 -1.84 -20.65
C GLU A 103 4.41 -3.10 -21.34
N LYS A 104 4.13 -4.15 -20.56
CA LYS A 104 3.77 -5.48 -21.05
C LYS A 104 2.49 -6.03 -20.44
N GLY A 105 2.17 -5.65 -19.20
CA GLY A 105 0.98 -6.09 -18.47
C GLY A 105 -0.30 -5.32 -18.81
N GLY A 106 -0.22 -4.26 -19.60
CA GLY A 106 -1.39 -3.47 -20.03
C GLY A 106 -1.99 -2.59 -18.94
N MET A 107 -1.24 -2.28 -17.87
CA MET A 107 -1.70 -1.38 -16.81
C MET A 107 -1.49 0.09 -17.19
N ASP A 108 -2.48 0.94 -16.97
CA ASP A 108 -2.42 2.39 -17.28
C ASP A 108 -1.52 3.19 -16.31
N TYR A 109 -1.38 2.70 -15.08
CA TYR A 109 -0.55 3.32 -14.04
C TYR A 109 -0.21 2.37 -12.90
N VAL A 110 0.81 2.74 -12.15
CA VAL A 110 1.18 2.14 -10.87
C VAL A 110 1.11 3.20 -9.78
N VAL A 111 0.43 2.89 -8.68
CA VAL A 111 0.44 3.69 -7.44
C VAL A 111 1.52 3.12 -6.53
N HIS A 112 2.46 3.96 -6.11
CA HIS A 112 3.57 3.54 -5.26
C HIS A 112 4.01 4.66 -4.31
N THR A 113 5.00 4.38 -3.47
CA THR A 113 5.54 5.32 -2.50
C THR A 113 6.86 5.88 -2.99
N GLY A 114 6.93 7.21 -3.12
CA GLY A 114 8.16 7.95 -3.36
C GLY A 114 8.59 8.78 -2.16
N MET A 115 9.77 9.37 -2.27
CA MET A 115 10.28 10.37 -1.34
C MET A 115 9.60 11.72 -1.57
N ASP A 116 9.26 12.43 -0.50
CA ASP A 116 8.91 13.86 -0.62
C ASP A 116 10.17 14.69 -0.91
N LYS A 117 10.14 15.50 -1.99
CA LYS A 117 11.31 16.27 -2.44
C LYS A 117 11.70 17.40 -1.48
N ALA A 118 10.74 17.98 -0.76
CA ALA A 118 10.99 19.06 0.19
C ALA A 118 11.34 18.53 1.58
N GLN A 119 10.80 17.37 1.94
CA GLN A 119 11.06 16.70 3.22
C GLN A 119 11.48 15.24 2.99
N PRO A 120 12.74 14.95 2.61
CA PRO A 120 13.21 13.62 2.19
C PRO A 120 12.99 12.46 3.17
N TRP A 121 12.79 12.75 4.45
CA TRP A 121 12.46 11.77 5.48
C TRP A 121 10.98 11.38 5.51
N LYS A 122 10.14 12.01 4.68
CA LYS A 122 8.72 11.70 4.51
C LYS A 122 8.47 10.96 3.21
N ASN A 123 7.45 10.12 3.27
CA ASN A 123 6.91 9.41 2.12
C ASN A 123 5.80 10.22 1.45
N ARG A 124 5.65 10.07 0.14
CA ARG A 124 4.54 10.61 -0.65
C ARG A 124 4.02 9.56 -1.62
N THR A 125 2.70 9.49 -1.79
CA THR A 125 2.07 8.67 -2.83
C THR A 125 2.36 9.25 -4.22
N VAL A 126 2.81 8.40 -5.13
CA VAL A 126 3.17 8.73 -6.50
C VAL A 126 2.37 7.83 -7.45
N ILE A 127 1.97 8.41 -8.59
CA ILE A 127 1.36 7.67 -9.71
C ILE A 127 2.35 7.74 -10.87
N SER A 128 2.84 6.60 -11.32
CA SER A 128 3.71 6.46 -12.48
C SER A 128 2.95 5.84 -13.64
N ARG A 129 3.15 6.36 -14.86
CA ARG A 129 2.52 5.86 -16.10
C ARG A 129 3.53 5.30 -17.11
N ASN A 130 4.81 5.46 -16.82
CA ASN A 130 5.91 5.05 -17.66
C ASN A 130 7.11 4.69 -16.78
N LYS A 131 8.09 4.02 -17.39
CA LYS A 131 9.37 3.75 -16.76
C LYS A 131 10.06 5.08 -16.40
N PRO A 132 10.67 5.20 -15.21
CA PRO A 132 11.48 6.37 -14.85
C PRO A 132 12.60 6.56 -15.88
N GLN A 133 12.82 7.82 -16.28
CA GLN A 133 13.97 8.24 -17.09
C GLN A 133 15.21 8.42 -16.23
#